data_AF-A0A438JHX9-F1
#
_entry.id   AF-A0A438JHX9-F1
#
_cell.length_a   1.000
_cell.length_b   1.000
_cell.length_c   1.000
_cell.angle_alpha   90.00
_cell.angle_beta   90.00
_cell.angle_gamma   90.00
#
_symmetry.space_group_name_H-M   'P 1'
#
loop_
_entity.id
_entity.type
_entity.pdbx_description
1 polymer ?
#
loop_
_entity_poly.entity_id
_entity_poly.type
_entity_poly.pdbx_seq_one_letter_code
_entity_poly.pdbx_strand_id
1 'polypeptide(L)'
;MKGHVMTDFVVESLQRPARDEKSDKAEWWTLQVDGASRSSGSGVGLLLQFPNGEQLEQAIRLGFLASNNKAEYEAILFGLDLALALSVSKLRIYSDSQLVVRHIQEEYEVRDERMTRYLTKVRDTLQRLGEWTIEKVRRADNVRSDTLAGITTSFSIKEAILLPIYVQTSLSITETPACNAIEESQKESQEWTRVIKEYLRTCTLPEDSKCLDQYVLVELHEGVCGNHPEGRSLAHWAHSQGYYWTAMKNDAATYVKKCDKCQRHAPIPHVPSETLNPITSP
;
A
#
# COMPACT_ATOMS: atom_id res chain seq x y z
N MET A 1 -20.28 10.40 36.43
CA MET A 1 -20.47 9.15 35.66
C MET A 1 -19.82 9.32 34.29
N LYS A 2 -19.07 8.30 33.85
CA LYS A 2 -18.34 8.17 32.57
C LYS A 2 -17.04 8.99 32.43
N GLY A 3 -16.04 8.61 33.23
CA GLY A 3 -14.64 8.96 33.02
C GLY A 3 -13.66 7.87 33.52
N HIS A 4 -14.15 6.66 33.79
CA HIS A 4 -13.44 5.61 34.54
C HIS A 4 -13.57 4.21 33.88
N VAL A 5 -13.74 4.12 32.55
CA VAL A 5 -14.01 2.82 31.87
C VAL A 5 -13.11 2.57 30.65
N MET A 6 -12.01 3.29 30.46
CA MET A 6 -11.15 3.03 29.29
C MET A 6 -9.63 3.14 29.53
N THR A 7 -9.21 3.10 30.79
CA THR A 7 -7.77 3.02 31.15
C THR A 7 -7.42 1.81 32.01
N ASP A 8 -8.41 1.01 32.43
CA ASP A 8 -8.17 -0.22 33.19
C ASP A 8 -8.07 -1.47 32.31
N PHE A 9 -8.40 -1.38 31.00
CA PHE A 9 -8.27 -2.52 30.07
C PHE A 9 -6.83 -2.73 29.54
N VAL A 10 -5.91 -1.80 29.80
CA VAL A 10 -4.51 -1.88 29.31
C VAL A 10 -3.52 -2.17 30.46
N VAL A 11 -3.97 -2.23 31.71
CA VAL A 11 -3.10 -2.45 32.88
C VAL A 11 -3.54 -3.65 33.74
N GLU A 12 -4.44 -4.50 33.23
CA GLU A 12 -4.89 -5.72 33.90
C GLU A 12 -4.62 -6.97 33.05
N SER A 13 -3.39 -7.12 32.58
CA SER A 13 -2.89 -8.41 32.07
C SER A 13 -1.48 -8.74 32.57
N LEU A 14 -0.98 -7.98 33.55
CA LEU A 14 0.34 -8.17 34.18
C LEU A 14 0.31 -8.84 35.56
N GLN A 15 -0.77 -9.51 35.96
CA GLN A 15 -0.77 -10.37 37.16
C GLN A 15 -0.87 -11.87 36.82
N ARG A 16 0.29 -12.53 36.90
CA ARG A 16 0.45 -14.00 36.93
C ARG A 16 -0.25 -14.62 38.16
N PRO A 17 -0.59 -15.92 38.08
CA PRO A 17 -0.22 -16.82 39.15
C PRO A 17 0.60 -18.05 38.67
N ALA A 18 1.59 -18.36 39.51
CA ALA A 18 2.26 -19.63 39.83
C ALA A 18 2.49 -20.73 38.76
N ARG A 19 3.79 -20.86 38.41
CA ARG A 19 4.63 -22.06 38.19
C ARG A 19 3.93 -23.39 37.84
N ASP A 20 4.19 -23.83 36.61
CA ASP A 20 4.54 -25.22 36.32
C ASP A 20 5.90 -25.25 35.60
N GLU A 21 6.74 -26.21 35.99
CA GLU A 21 8.14 -26.35 35.55
C GLU A 21 8.26 -27.06 34.19
N LYS A 22 9.23 -26.56 33.40
CA LYS A 22 9.94 -27.15 32.23
C LYS A 22 9.32 -26.97 30.84
N SER A 23 9.96 -26.10 30.04
CA SER A 23 10.83 -26.52 28.92
C SER A 23 11.29 -25.29 28.11
N ASP A 24 12.52 -25.31 27.59
CA ASP A 24 13.15 -24.34 26.67
C ASP A 24 12.39 -24.18 25.33
N LYS A 25 11.10 -23.83 25.36
CA LYS A 25 10.31 -23.50 24.17
C LYS A 25 10.28 -21.99 24.02
N ALA A 26 11.33 -21.43 23.42
CA ALA A 26 11.13 -20.19 22.70
C ALA A 26 10.04 -20.46 21.65
N GLU A 27 8.89 -19.79 21.81
CA GLU A 27 7.67 -20.19 21.11
C GLU A 27 7.75 -19.75 19.65
N TRP A 28 7.71 -20.74 18.75
CA TRP A 28 7.83 -20.54 17.31
C TRP A 28 6.62 -19.80 16.76
N TRP A 29 6.87 -18.81 15.91
CA TRP A 29 5.85 -18.19 15.08
C TRP A 29 5.73 -18.98 13.79
N THR A 30 4.51 -19.10 13.26
CA THR A 30 4.26 -19.80 12.00
C THR A 30 3.73 -18.83 10.96
N LEU A 31 4.41 -18.71 9.84
CA LEU A 31 4.04 -17.86 8.73
C LEU A 31 3.72 -18.73 7.52
N GLN A 32 2.49 -18.64 7.01
CA GLN A 32 2.12 -19.18 5.71
C GLN A 32 2.03 -18.03 4.71
N VAL A 33 2.59 -18.23 3.52
CA VAL A 33 2.60 -17.22 2.47
C VAL A 33 2.13 -17.80 1.15
N ASP A 34 1.52 -16.97 0.32
CA ASP A 34 1.23 -17.28 -1.08
C ASP A 34 1.29 -16.03 -1.96
N GLY A 35 1.84 -16.19 -3.16
CA GLY A 35 1.84 -15.17 -4.20
C GLY A 35 0.90 -15.52 -5.35
N ALA A 36 0.00 -14.60 -5.70
CA ALA A 36 -0.89 -14.76 -6.84
C ALA A 36 -0.57 -13.76 -7.96
N SER A 37 -0.65 -14.23 -9.20
CA SER A 37 -0.59 -13.37 -10.38
C SER A 37 -1.62 -13.75 -11.43
N ARG A 38 -2.37 -12.76 -11.89
CA ARG A 38 -3.38 -12.85 -12.95
C ARG A 38 -3.23 -11.66 -13.90
N SER A 39 -3.90 -11.72 -15.06
CA SER A 39 -3.95 -10.60 -16.00
C SER A 39 -4.56 -9.32 -15.39
N SER A 40 -5.42 -9.47 -14.38
CA SER A 40 -6.05 -8.37 -13.63
C SER A 40 -5.17 -7.75 -12.54
N GLY A 41 -4.03 -8.36 -12.21
CA GLY A 41 -3.09 -7.86 -11.21
C GLY A 41 -2.37 -8.97 -10.45
N SER A 42 -1.47 -8.55 -9.56
CA SER A 42 -0.68 -9.44 -8.71
C SER A 42 -0.90 -9.11 -7.23
N GLY A 43 -0.64 -10.10 -6.39
CA GLY A 43 -1.15 -10.14 -5.03
C GLY A 43 -0.37 -11.05 -4.12
N VAL A 44 -0.45 -10.78 -2.83
CA VAL A 44 0.22 -11.52 -1.76
C VAL A 44 -0.81 -11.83 -0.67
N GLY A 45 -0.80 -13.06 -0.19
CA GLY A 45 -1.58 -13.51 0.94
C GLY A 45 -0.66 -14.01 2.04
N LEU A 46 -0.90 -13.56 3.27
CA LEU A 46 -0.12 -13.93 4.45
C LEU A 46 -1.05 -14.39 5.57
N LEU A 47 -0.68 -15.48 6.23
CA LEU A 47 -1.26 -15.91 7.51
C LEU A 47 -0.11 -16.07 8.51
N LEU A 48 -0.06 -15.18 9.50
CA LEU A 48 0.89 -15.26 10.61
C LEU A 48 0.17 -15.77 11.86
N GLN A 49 0.61 -16.90 12.39
CA GLN A 49 0.14 -17.46 13.64
C GLN A 49 1.13 -17.19 14.76
N PHE A 50 0.61 -16.62 15.83
CA PHE A 50 1.33 -16.28 17.05
C PHE A 50 1.51 -17.53 17.94
N PRO A 51 2.49 -17.52 18.84
CA PRO A 51 2.68 -18.55 19.86
C PRO A 51 1.45 -18.93 20.69
N ASN A 52 0.64 -17.92 21.03
CA ASN A 52 -0.57 -18.07 21.83
C ASN A 52 -1.74 -18.70 21.02
N GLY A 53 -1.54 -18.98 19.73
CA GLY A 53 -2.54 -19.53 18.82
C GLY A 53 -3.39 -18.49 18.10
N GLU A 54 -3.24 -17.20 18.40
CA GLU A 54 -3.89 -16.13 17.63
C GLU A 54 -3.34 -16.10 16.20
N GLN A 55 -4.10 -15.47 15.29
CA GLN A 55 -3.76 -15.41 13.87
C GLN A 55 -3.96 -14.00 13.31
N LEU A 56 -3.05 -13.56 12.46
CA LEU A 56 -3.09 -12.33 11.69
C LEU A 56 -3.10 -12.68 10.20
N GLU A 57 -4.16 -12.27 9.51
CA GLU A 57 -4.33 -12.46 8.06
C GLU A 57 -4.11 -11.13 7.33
N GLN A 58 -3.33 -11.18 6.24
CA GLN A 58 -3.12 -10.02 5.38
C GLN A 58 -3.26 -10.38 3.90
N ALA A 59 -3.95 -9.51 3.16
CA ALA A 59 -4.11 -9.59 1.72
C ALA A 59 -3.57 -8.28 1.13
N ILE A 60 -2.45 -8.36 0.40
CA ILE A 60 -1.71 -7.21 -0.10
C ILE A 60 -1.74 -7.23 -1.63
N ARG A 61 -2.27 -6.18 -2.25
CA ARG A 61 -2.23 -6.01 -3.70
C ARG A 61 -0.89 -5.38 -4.11
N LEU A 62 -0.20 -6.01 -5.05
CA LEU A 62 1.01 -5.43 -5.62
C LEU A 62 0.64 -4.32 -6.61
N GLY A 63 1.25 -3.14 -6.46
CA GLY A 63 1.04 -1.99 -7.36
C GLY A 63 1.64 -2.17 -8.75
N PHE A 64 2.23 -3.32 -9.04
CA PHE A 64 2.91 -3.65 -10.30
C PHE A 64 2.54 -5.04 -10.78
N LEU A 65 2.70 -5.30 -12.08
CA LEU A 65 2.57 -6.63 -12.65
C LEU A 65 3.76 -7.50 -12.24
N ALA A 66 3.48 -8.68 -11.71
CA ALA A 66 4.47 -9.68 -11.35
C ALA A 66 4.19 -11.00 -12.09
N SER A 67 5.23 -11.76 -12.42
CA SER A 67 5.04 -13.17 -12.76
C SER A 67 4.63 -13.95 -11.51
N ASN A 68 4.16 -15.19 -11.67
CA ASN A 68 3.81 -16.03 -10.52
C ASN A 68 5.00 -16.17 -9.55
N ASN A 69 6.16 -16.61 -10.06
CA ASN A 69 7.37 -16.74 -9.25
C ASN A 69 7.77 -15.42 -8.56
N LYS A 70 7.59 -14.27 -9.23
CA LYS A 70 7.88 -12.96 -8.63
C LYS A 70 6.90 -12.64 -7.49
N ALA A 71 5.61 -12.92 -7.66
CA ALA A 71 4.62 -12.72 -6.60
C ALA A 71 4.92 -13.58 -5.36
N GLU A 72 5.38 -14.81 -5.56
CA GLU A 72 5.77 -15.73 -4.48
C GLU A 72 6.97 -15.22 -3.68
N TYR A 73 7.98 -14.68 -4.38
CA TYR A 73 9.12 -14.03 -3.71
C TYR A 73 8.71 -12.76 -2.96
N GLU A 74 7.84 -11.94 -3.54
CA GLU A 74 7.29 -10.78 -2.83
C GLU A 74 6.51 -11.23 -1.58
N ALA A 75 5.74 -12.32 -1.66
CA ALA A 75 5.01 -12.86 -0.52
C ALA A 75 5.93 -13.24 0.65
N ILE A 76 7.04 -13.94 0.36
CA ILE A 76 8.07 -14.25 1.36
C ILE A 76 8.66 -12.96 1.94
N LEU A 77 9.05 -12.00 1.11
CA LEU A 77 9.66 -10.75 1.57
C LEU A 77 8.74 -9.94 2.47
N PHE A 78 7.45 -9.78 2.11
CA PHE A 78 6.48 -9.11 2.96
C PHE A 78 6.28 -9.83 4.29
N GLY A 79 6.18 -11.16 4.26
CA GLY A 79 6.06 -11.96 5.46
C GLY A 79 7.27 -11.84 6.39
N LEU A 80 8.48 -11.75 5.83
CA LEU A 80 9.72 -11.53 6.60
C LEU A 80 9.80 -10.11 7.17
N ASP A 81 9.46 -9.08 6.38
CA ASP A 81 9.43 -7.70 6.85
C ASP A 81 8.42 -7.52 8.00
N LEU A 82 7.26 -8.18 7.91
CA LEU A 82 6.27 -8.25 8.97
C LEU A 82 6.84 -8.93 10.23
N ALA A 83 7.49 -10.08 10.09
CA ALA A 83 8.10 -10.79 11.21
C ALA A 83 9.17 -9.95 11.91
N LEU A 84 9.99 -9.22 11.16
CA LEU A 84 10.98 -8.31 11.71
C LEU A 84 10.35 -7.09 12.40
N ALA A 85 9.28 -6.52 11.83
CA ALA A 85 8.54 -5.43 12.45
C ALA A 85 7.94 -5.85 13.80
N LEU A 86 7.54 -7.12 13.92
CA LEU A 86 7.05 -7.73 15.16
C LEU A 86 8.16 -8.24 16.08
N SER A 87 9.44 -8.03 15.73
CA SER A 87 10.61 -8.48 16.50
C SER A 87 10.61 -9.99 16.79
N VAL A 88 10.14 -10.79 15.84
CA VAL A 88 10.10 -12.26 15.95
C VAL A 88 11.51 -12.84 16.00
N SER A 89 11.78 -13.69 17.00
CA SER A 89 13.07 -14.36 17.14
C SER A 89 13.13 -15.73 16.46
N LYS A 90 12.02 -16.49 16.47
CA LYS A 90 11.92 -17.84 15.91
C LYS A 90 10.76 -17.95 14.94
N LEU A 91 11.03 -18.23 13.67
CA LEU A 91 10.03 -18.19 12.60
C LEU A 91 10.04 -19.47 11.75
N ARG A 92 8.88 -20.12 11.63
CA ARG A 92 8.65 -21.21 10.69
C ARG A 92 7.84 -20.73 9.51
N ILE A 93 8.37 -20.90 8.30
CA ILE A 93 7.79 -20.39 7.06
C ILE A 93 7.25 -21.56 6.23
N TYR A 94 6.02 -21.43 5.76
CA TYR A 94 5.35 -22.39 4.89
C TYR A 94 4.96 -21.74 3.58
N SER A 95 5.35 -22.38 2.48
CA SER A 95 4.95 -22.00 1.12
C SER A 95 4.71 -23.27 0.31
N ASP A 96 3.75 -23.24 -0.62
CA ASP A 96 3.53 -24.33 -1.58
C ASP A 96 4.39 -24.16 -2.86
N SER A 97 5.07 -23.01 -3.01
CA SER A 97 5.99 -22.72 -4.11
C SER A 97 7.30 -23.50 -3.99
N GLN A 98 7.34 -24.67 -4.63
CA GLN A 98 8.52 -25.54 -4.61
C GLN A 98 9.81 -24.84 -5.07
N LEU A 99 9.71 -23.99 -6.08
CA LEU A 99 10.87 -23.28 -6.63
C LEU A 99 11.47 -22.34 -5.59
N VAL A 100 10.64 -21.52 -4.94
CA VAL A 100 11.11 -20.54 -3.94
C VAL A 100 11.69 -21.25 -2.72
N VAL A 101 11.00 -22.27 -2.20
CA VAL A 101 11.48 -23.06 -1.05
C VAL A 101 12.85 -23.68 -1.35
N ARG A 102 13.02 -24.32 -2.51
CA ARG A 102 14.29 -24.98 -2.87
C ARG A 102 15.42 -24.01 -3.18
N HIS A 103 15.13 -22.82 -3.71
CA HIS A 103 16.14 -21.77 -3.87
C HIS A 103 16.66 -21.27 -2.50
N ILE A 104 15.75 -21.09 -1.53
CA ILE A 104 16.11 -20.64 -0.17
C ILE A 104 16.88 -21.74 0.57
N GLN A 105 16.50 -23.00 0.39
CA GLN A 105 17.19 -24.18 0.94
C GLN A 105 18.52 -24.52 0.23
N GLU A 106 18.93 -23.74 -0.78
CA GLU A 106 20.16 -23.98 -1.56
C GLU A 106 20.18 -25.29 -2.36
N GLU A 107 19.03 -25.92 -2.54
CA GLU A 107 18.91 -27.16 -3.32
C GLU A 107 18.94 -26.89 -4.83
N TYR A 108 18.44 -25.72 -5.26
CA TYR A 108 18.35 -25.32 -6.66
C TYR A 108 19.19 -24.06 -6.94
N GLU A 109 19.86 -24.05 -8.09
CA GLU A 109 20.60 -22.88 -8.58
C GLU A 109 19.69 -21.87 -9.27
N VAL A 110 19.83 -20.60 -8.90
CA VAL A 110 19.14 -19.49 -9.55
C VAL A 110 19.94 -19.00 -10.74
N ARG A 111 19.38 -19.15 -11.95
CA ARG A 111 20.04 -18.73 -13.20
C ARG A 111 19.68 -17.30 -13.65
N ASP A 112 18.49 -16.83 -13.27
CA ASP A 112 17.98 -15.52 -13.68
C ASP A 112 18.50 -14.42 -12.74
N GLU A 113 19.07 -13.35 -13.30
CA GLU A 113 19.68 -12.27 -12.52
C GLU A 113 18.69 -11.61 -11.54
N ARG A 114 17.42 -11.44 -11.93
CA ARG A 114 16.40 -10.83 -11.06
C ARG A 114 16.04 -11.78 -9.92
N MET A 115 15.89 -13.06 -10.19
CA MET A 115 15.64 -14.07 -9.16
C MET A 115 16.83 -14.16 -8.18
N THR A 116 18.06 -13.97 -8.66
CA THR A 116 19.26 -13.90 -7.80
C THR A 116 19.18 -12.72 -6.85
N ARG A 117 18.72 -11.55 -7.32
CA ARG A 117 18.48 -10.38 -6.45
C ARG A 117 17.41 -10.65 -5.40
N TYR A 118 16.31 -11.32 -5.77
CA TYR A 118 15.28 -11.73 -4.81
C TYR A 118 15.85 -12.66 -3.74
N LEU A 119 16.57 -13.71 -4.16
CA LEU A 119 17.17 -14.67 -3.23
C LEU A 119 18.18 -14.00 -2.30
N THR A 120 19.00 -13.08 -2.81
CA THR A 120 19.94 -12.30 -2.01
C THR A 120 19.20 -11.50 -0.94
N LYS A 121 18.16 -10.74 -1.34
CA LYS A 121 17.35 -9.97 -0.39
C LYS A 121 16.69 -10.85 0.67
N VAL A 122 16.11 -11.98 0.28
CA VAL A 122 15.50 -12.93 1.22
C VAL A 122 16.53 -13.44 2.22
N ARG A 123 17.73 -13.82 1.77
CA ARG A 123 18.81 -14.29 2.64
C ARG A 123 19.29 -13.21 3.61
N ASP A 124 19.50 -11.99 3.13
CA ASP A 124 19.90 -10.85 3.97
C ASP A 124 18.84 -10.57 5.05
N THR A 125 17.55 -10.66 4.71
CA THR A 125 16.47 -10.49 5.67
C THR A 125 16.41 -11.66 6.67
N LEU A 126 16.59 -12.90 6.22
CA LEU A 126 16.61 -14.09 7.08
C LEU A 126 17.78 -14.08 8.07
N GLN A 127 18.95 -13.53 7.70
CA GLN A 127 20.10 -13.38 8.61
C GLN A 127 19.81 -12.48 9.82
N ARG A 128 18.78 -11.63 9.73
CA ARG A 128 18.34 -10.76 10.83
C ARG A 128 17.43 -11.48 11.82
N LEU A 129 16.94 -12.67 11.50
CA LEU A 129 16.15 -13.53 12.39
C LEU A 129 17.08 -14.42 13.22
N GLY A 130 16.66 -14.76 14.44
CA GLY A 130 17.46 -15.61 15.33
C GLY A 130 17.49 -17.06 14.89
N GLU A 131 16.32 -17.68 14.72
CA GLU A 131 16.17 -19.05 14.23
C GLU A 131 15.03 -19.10 13.22
N TRP A 132 15.23 -19.78 12.10
CA TRP A 132 14.20 -19.89 11.08
C TRP A 132 14.22 -21.24 10.38
N THR A 133 13.06 -21.67 9.89
CA THR A 133 12.92 -22.79 8.97
C THR A 133 11.96 -22.45 7.85
N ILE A 134 12.18 -23.03 6.67
CA ILE A 134 11.24 -22.95 5.56
C ILE A 134 10.91 -24.35 5.05
N GLU A 135 9.63 -24.64 4.91
CA GLU A 135 9.12 -25.95 4.52
C GLU A 135 8.10 -25.83 3.40
N LYS A 136 8.17 -26.78 2.47
CA LYS A 136 7.15 -26.90 1.42
C LYS A 136 5.90 -27.55 2.00
N VAL A 137 4.75 -26.92 1.79
CA VAL A 137 3.42 -27.50 2.08
C VAL A 137 2.68 -27.87 0.81
N ARG A 138 1.64 -28.71 0.92
CA ARG A 138 0.75 -28.94 -0.22
C ARG A 138 -0.17 -27.74 -0.35
N ARG A 139 -0.59 -27.41 -1.58
CA ARG A 139 -1.53 -26.33 -1.83
C ARG A 139 -2.86 -26.49 -1.07
N ALA A 140 -3.30 -27.72 -0.85
CA ALA A 140 -4.48 -28.04 -0.03
C ALA A 140 -4.33 -27.61 1.45
N ASP A 141 -3.10 -27.44 1.94
CA ASP A 141 -2.79 -27.02 3.30
C ASP A 141 -2.49 -25.50 3.39
N ASN A 142 -2.37 -24.81 2.24
CA ASN A 142 -2.09 -23.36 2.14
C ASN A 142 -3.29 -22.56 1.60
N VAL A 143 -4.50 -23.13 1.69
CA VAL A 143 -5.73 -22.59 1.05
C VAL A 143 -6.06 -21.18 1.53
N ARG A 144 -5.76 -20.85 2.80
CA ARG A 144 -6.05 -19.53 3.35
C ARG A 144 -5.18 -18.44 2.69
N SER A 145 -3.86 -18.64 2.66
CA SER A 145 -2.93 -17.73 2.00
C SER A 145 -3.25 -17.60 0.51
N ASP A 146 -3.54 -18.71 -0.18
CA ASP A 146 -3.95 -18.73 -1.59
C ASP A 146 -5.23 -17.93 -1.85
N THR A 147 -6.21 -18.05 -0.95
CA THR A 147 -7.44 -17.27 -1.02
C THR A 147 -7.16 -15.78 -0.84
N LEU A 148 -6.34 -15.40 0.17
CA LEU A 148 -5.97 -14.01 0.43
C LEU A 148 -5.22 -13.40 -0.76
N ALA A 149 -4.25 -14.10 -1.33
CA ALA A 149 -3.53 -13.66 -2.52
C ALA A 149 -4.48 -13.54 -3.71
N GLY A 150 -5.32 -14.53 -3.95
CA GLY A 150 -6.31 -14.57 -5.04
C GLY A 150 -7.34 -13.44 -4.97
N ILE A 151 -7.84 -13.11 -3.78
CA ILE A 151 -8.74 -11.97 -3.51
C ILE A 151 -8.12 -10.70 -4.09
N THR A 152 -6.88 -10.37 -3.74
CA THR A 152 -6.25 -9.11 -4.18
C THR A 152 -6.06 -9.00 -5.70
N THR A 153 -5.90 -10.12 -6.41
CA THR A 153 -5.78 -10.14 -7.87
C THR A 153 -7.11 -9.95 -8.60
N SER A 154 -8.24 -10.17 -7.93
CA SER A 154 -9.57 -10.22 -8.57
C SER A 154 -10.32 -8.88 -8.56
N PHE A 155 -9.94 -7.94 -7.70
CA PHE A 155 -10.60 -6.62 -7.66
C PHE A 155 -10.10 -5.70 -8.77
N SER A 156 -11.00 -5.00 -9.44
CA SER A 156 -10.65 -3.79 -10.21
C SER A 156 -10.69 -2.61 -9.25
N ILE A 157 -9.69 -1.72 -9.28
CA ILE A 157 -9.60 -0.57 -8.37
C ILE A 157 -10.79 0.36 -8.62
N LYS A 158 -11.92 0.14 -7.93
CA LYS A 158 -13.05 1.07 -7.86
C LYS A 158 -13.66 1.21 -6.48
N GLU A 159 -13.41 0.29 -5.54
CA GLU A 159 -13.95 0.39 -4.17
C GLU A 159 -12.90 -0.11 -3.16
N ALA A 160 -12.45 0.78 -2.29
CA ALA A 160 -11.62 0.46 -1.14
C ALA A 160 -12.48 -0.27 -0.10
N ILE A 161 -12.36 -1.59 -0.02
CA ILE A 161 -12.88 -2.35 1.11
C ILE A 161 -11.84 -2.26 2.23
N LEU A 162 -12.32 -1.88 3.42
CA LEU A 162 -11.60 -1.74 4.69
C LEU A 162 -10.95 -3.05 5.16
N LEU A 163 -9.84 -3.40 4.54
CA LEU A 163 -8.72 -4.07 5.19
C LEU A 163 -7.53 -3.11 5.02
N PRO A 164 -6.52 -3.08 5.89
CA PRO A 164 -5.33 -2.26 5.68
C PRO A 164 -4.57 -2.82 4.48
N ILE A 165 -5.05 -2.50 3.27
CA ILE A 165 -4.42 -2.79 1.99
C ILE A 165 -3.24 -1.84 1.94
N TYR A 166 -2.08 -2.35 2.35
CA TYR A 166 -0.83 -1.65 2.15
C TYR A 166 -0.54 -1.68 0.64
N VAL A 167 -0.74 -0.55 -0.04
CA VAL A 167 -0.33 -0.40 -1.44
C VAL A 167 1.16 -0.08 -1.45
N GLN A 168 1.99 -1.12 -1.51
CA GLN A 168 3.44 -0.93 -1.72
C GLN A 168 3.65 -0.40 -3.14
N THR A 169 3.99 0.88 -3.24
CA THR A 169 4.16 1.60 -4.51
C THR A 169 5.55 1.42 -5.14
N SER A 170 6.48 0.81 -4.41
CA SER A 170 7.84 0.55 -4.87
C SER A 170 8.21 -0.92 -4.74
N LEU A 171 8.89 -1.46 -5.77
CA LEU A 171 9.48 -2.79 -5.71
C LEU A 171 10.39 -2.92 -4.49
N SER A 172 10.36 -4.10 -3.87
CA SER A 172 11.25 -4.47 -2.78
C SER A 172 12.73 -4.47 -3.19
N ILE A 173 13.03 -4.62 -4.48
CA ILE A 173 14.38 -4.60 -5.02
C ILE A 173 14.62 -3.24 -5.66
N THR A 174 15.76 -2.62 -5.34
CA THR A 174 16.27 -1.45 -6.04
C THR A 174 16.68 -1.88 -7.45
N GLU A 175 15.84 -1.60 -8.45
CA GLU A 175 16.33 -1.55 -9.82
C GLU A 175 17.13 -0.26 -9.95
N THR A 176 18.46 -0.36 -10.07
CA THR A 176 19.25 0.74 -10.62
C THR A 176 18.82 0.88 -12.08
N PRO A 177 18.19 1.99 -12.49
CA PRO A 177 17.86 2.18 -13.87
C PRO A 177 19.17 2.37 -14.63
N ALA A 178 19.44 1.50 -15.60
CA ALA A 178 20.43 1.76 -16.63
C ALA A 178 19.84 2.83 -17.57
N CYS A 179 19.81 4.07 -17.10
CA CYS A 179 19.50 5.23 -17.92
C CYS A 179 20.79 6.01 -18.11
N ASN A 180 21.22 6.07 -19.37
CA ASN A 180 22.37 6.83 -19.83
C ASN A 180 22.35 8.25 -19.25
N ALA A 181 23.51 8.70 -18.79
CA ALA A 181 23.73 10.03 -18.26
C ALA A 181 23.22 11.10 -19.24
N ILE A 182 22.23 11.86 -18.79
CA ILE A 182 22.05 13.25 -19.18
C ILE A 182 22.42 14.05 -17.94
N GLU A 183 23.60 14.67 -18.00
CA GLU A 183 24.10 15.62 -17.00
C GLU A 183 23.30 16.92 -17.09
N GLU A 184 22.13 16.96 -16.45
CA GLU A 184 21.35 18.16 -16.12
C GLU A 184 20.13 17.67 -15.31
N SER A 185 20.17 17.53 -13.98
CA SER A 185 19.86 18.63 -13.05
C SER A 185 20.00 18.16 -11.57
N GLN A 186 21.18 17.66 -11.17
CA GLN A 186 21.43 17.19 -9.78
C GLN A 186 21.21 18.23 -8.67
N LYS A 187 21.01 19.51 -8.99
CA LYS A 187 20.72 20.57 -8.01
C LYS A 187 19.28 20.53 -7.48
N GLU A 188 18.30 20.13 -8.29
CA GLU A 188 16.88 20.16 -7.91
C GLU A 188 16.51 19.00 -6.98
N SER A 189 17.15 17.84 -7.18
CA SER A 189 16.92 16.63 -6.40
C SER A 189 17.45 16.70 -4.96
N GLN A 190 18.28 17.69 -4.61
CA GLN A 190 18.79 17.85 -3.23
C GLN A 190 18.00 18.89 -2.42
N GLU A 191 17.31 19.81 -3.08
CA GLU A 191 16.60 20.91 -2.40
C GLU A 191 15.34 20.41 -1.68
N TRP A 192 14.56 19.52 -2.30
CA TRP A 192 13.33 18.98 -1.69
C TRP A 192 13.61 18.17 -0.41
N THR A 193 14.73 17.44 -0.36
CA THR A 193 15.11 16.67 0.83
C THR A 193 15.45 17.58 2.01
N ARG A 194 16.02 18.76 1.73
CA ARG A 194 16.31 19.79 2.74
C ARG A 194 15.01 20.39 3.28
N VAL A 195 14.06 20.68 2.40
CA VAL A 195 12.73 21.21 2.75
C VAL A 195 11.97 20.24 3.66
N ILE A 196 11.97 18.94 3.35
CA ILE A 196 11.29 17.93 4.19
C ILE A 196 11.96 17.77 5.56
N LYS A 197 13.30 17.77 5.61
CA LYS A 197 14.04 17.69 6.88
C LYS A 197 13.75 18.90 7.77
N GLU A 198 13.66 20.10 7.21
CA GLU A 198 13.37 21.31 7.96
C GLU A 198 11.93 21.34 8.46
N TYR A 199 10.96 20.89 7.66
CA TYR A 199 9.56 20.75 8.08
C TYR A 199 9.41 19.79 9.26
N LEU A 200 10.08 18.63 9.22
CA LEU A 200 10.07 17.67 10.32
C LEU A 200 10.71 18.22 11.60
N ARG A 201 11.62 19.20 11.50
CA ARG A 201 12.26 19.84 12.66
C ARG A 201 11.46 21.01 13.24
N THR A 202 10.80 21.78 12.39
CA THR A 202 10.24 23.10 12.76
C THR A 202 8.71 23.16 12.69
N CYS A 203 8.06 22.13 12.13
CA CYS A 203 6.62 22.10 11.84
C CYS A 203 6.13 23.33 11.06
N THR A 204 7.01 23.97 10.28
CA THR A 204 6.68 25.12 9.42
C THR A 204 7.05 24.80 7.98
N LEU A 205 6.08 24.99 7.06
CA LEU A 205 6.28 24.80 5.63
C LEU A 205 6.80 26.10 4.99
N PRO A 206 7.61 26.04 3.92
CA PRO A 206 7.99 27.23 3.15
C PRO A 206 6.75 27.98 2.64
N GLU A 207 6.84 29.31 2.52
CA GLU A 207 5.77 30.18 1.99
C GLU A 207 5.32 29.79 0.55
N ASP A 208 6.12 28.98 -0.14
CA ASP A 208 5.83 28.39 -1.45
C ASP A 208 4.78 27.25 -1.42
N SER A 209 4.21 26.91 -0.26
CA SER A 209 3.09 25.95 -0.15
C SER A 209 1.93 26.29 -1.08
N LYS A 210 1.73 27.57 -1.41
CA LYS A 210 0.72 28.01 -2.39
C LYS A 210 0.96 27.43 -3.80
N CYS A 211 2.20 27.18 -4.18
CA CYS A 211 2.53 26.58 -5.48
C CYS A 211 2.21 25.08 -5.52
N LEU A 212 2.37 24.35 -4.41
CA LEU A 212 2.04 22.92 -4.37
C LEU A 212 0.52 22.71 -4.43
N ASP A 213 -0.25 23.48 -3.66
CA ASP A 213 -1.71 23.45 -3.68
C ASP A 213 -2.24 23.74 -5.09
N GLN A 214 -1.67 24.76 -5.74
CA GLN A 214 -2.06 25.16 -7.08
C GLN A 214 -1.64 24.14 -8.14
N TYR A 215 -0.44 23.54 -8.03
CA TYR A 215 0.02 22.47 -8.92
C TYR A 215 -0.90 21.26 -8.87
N VAL A 216 -1.29 20.81 -7.67
CA VAL A 216 -2.22 19.69 -7.49
C VAL A 216 -3.57 19.98 -8.14
N LEU A 217 -4.09 21.21 -8.00
CA LEU A 217 -5.34 21.61 -8.67
C LEU A 217 -5.20 21.65 -10.19
N VAL A 218 -4.07 22.11 -10.73
CA VAL A 218 -3.80 22.14 -12.18
C VAL A 218 -3.75 20.71 -12.74
N GLU A 219 -2.96 19.82 -12.14
CA GLU A 219 -2.81 18.44 -12.61
C GLU A 219 -4.13 17.65 -12.54
N LEU A 220 -4.89 17.78 -11.45
CA LEU A 220 -6.16 17.08 -11.32
C LEU A 220 -7.25 17.68 -12.21
N HIS A 221 -7.25 18.98 -12.47
CA HIS A 221 -8.29 19.61 -13.28
C HIS A 221 -8.00 19.57 -14.78
N GLU A 222 -6.74 19.80 -15.18
CA GLU A 222 -6.29 20.01 -16.57
C GLU A 222 -5.19 19.06 -17.04
N GLY A 223 -4.62 18.24 -16.14
CA GLY A 223 -3.58 17.27 -16.50
C GLY A 223 -4.09 16.15 -17.40
N VAL A 224 -3.22 15.18 -17.70
CA VAL A 224 -3.49 14.11 -18.68
C VAL A 224 -4.76 13.30 -18.38
N CYS A 225 -5.11 13.20 -17.09
CA CYS A 225 -6.32 12.51 -16.61
C CYS A 225 -7.42 13.47 -16.12
N GLY A 226 -7.22 14.79 -16.26
CA GLY A 226 -8.16 15.82 -15.81
C GLY A 226 -9.41 15.88 -16.68
N ASN A 227 -10.59 15.87 -16.05
CA ASN A 227 -11.88 15.95 -16.75
C ASN A 227 -12.65 17.22 -16.40
N HIS A 228 -11.94 18.32 -16.14
CA HIS A 228 -12.53 19.62 -15.78
C HIS A 228 -13.63 19.56 -14.68
N PRO A 229 -13.42 18.82 -13.57
CA PRO A 229 -14.44 18.68 -12.54
C PRO A 229 -14.77 20.01 -11.87
N GLU A 230 -16.02 20.16 -11.41
CA GLU A 230 -16.44 21.29 -10.59
C GLU A 230 -15.62 21.39 -9.30
N GLY A 231 -15.54 22.60 -8.72
CA GLY A 231 -14.66 22.86 -7.56
C GLY A 231 -14.88 21.95 -6.35
N ARG A 232 -16.12 21.51 -6.06
CA ARG A 232 -16.39 20.56 -4.97
C ARG A 232 -15.87 19.16 -5.29
N SER A 233 -16.10 18.71 -6.52
CA SER A 233 -15.63 17.41 -7.01
C SER A 233 -14.11 17.38 -7.10
N LEU A 234 -13.48 18.49 -7.52
CA LEU A 234 -12.03 18.66 -7.56
C LEU A 234 -11.41 18.60 -6.16
N ALA A 235 -11.98 19.31 -5.17
CA ALA A 235 -11.51 19.23 -3.78
C ALA A 235 -11.69 17.83 -3.20
N HIS A 236 -12.84 17.18 -3.45
CA HIS A 236 -13.07 15.81 -3.01
C HIS A 236 -12.11 14.81 -3.66
N TRP A 237 -11.77 15.02 -4.93
CA TRP A 237 -10.81 14.19 -5.65
C TRP A 237 -9.38 14.40 -5.13
N ALA A 238 -8.95 15.64 -4.89
CA ALA A 238 -7.66 15.91 -4.26
C ALA A 238 -7.56 15.22 -2.88
N HIS A 239 -8.64 15.28 -2.10
CA HIS A 239 -8.73 14.59 -0.81
C HIS A 239 -8.68 13.05 -0.94
N SER A 240 -9.30 12.48 -1.98
CA SER A 240 -9.25 11.02 -2.20
C SER A 240 -7.90 10.52 -2.70
N GLN A 241 -7.06 11.41 -3.25
CA GLN A 241 -5.66 11.15 -3.61
C GLN A 241 -4.69 11.41 -2.44
N GLY A 242 -5.19 11.76 -1.25
CA GLY A 242 -4.38 11.95 -0.04
C GLY A 242 -3.79 13.35 0.14
N TYR A 243 -4.15 14.33 -0.70
CA TYR A 243 -3.75 15.72 -0.50
C TYR A 243 -4.65 16.41 0.52
N TYR A 244 -4.08 17.28 1.36
CA TYR A 244 -4.82 18.02 2.37
C TYR A 244 -4.24 19.42 2.60
N TRP A 245 -5.09 20.45 2.54
CA TRP A 245 -4.77 21.80 2.99
C TRP A 245 -6.05 22.54 3.43
N THR A 246 -5.89 23.52 4.31
CA THR A 246 -7.01 24.12 5.08
C THR A 246 -8.02 24.88 4.21
N ALA A 247 -7.60 25.46 3.09
CA ALA A 247 -8.44 26.24 2.18
C ALA A 247 -8.87 25.49 0.90
N MET A 248 -8.59 24.19 0.78
CA MET A 248 -8.77 23.37 -0.42
C MET A 248 -10.12 23.54 -1.13
N LYS A 249 -11.23 23.54 -0.39
CA LYS A 249 -12.56 23.68 -0.98
C LYS A 249 -12.74 25.04 -1.67
N ASN A 250 -12.23 26.11 -1.05
CA ASN A 250 -12.30 27.46 -1.58
C ASN A 250 -11.32 27.64 -2.74
N ASP A 251 -10.14 27.07 -2.64
CA ASP A 251 -9.11 27.17 -3.68
C ASP A 251 -9.50 26.39 -4.93
N ALA A 252 -10.02 25.17 -4.80
CA ALA A 252 -10.55 24.40 -5.91
C ALA A 252 -11.72 25.11 -6.60
N ALA A 253 -12.66 25.69 -5.82
CA ALA A 253 -13.75 26.49 -6.38
C ALA A 253 -13.26 27.75 -7.09
N THR A 254 -12.23 28.42 -6.55
CA THR A 254 -11.63 29.61 -7.14
C THR A 254 -10.85 29.26 -8.41
N TYR A 255 -10.16 28.13 -8.43
CA TYR A 255 -9.40 27.63 -9.55
C TYR A 255 -10.30 27.33 -10.75
N VAL A 256 -11.37 26.54 -10.56
CA VAL A 256 -12.32 26.19 -11.63
C VAL A 256 -13.01 27.42 -12.22
N LYS A 257 -13.32 28.43 -11.38
CA LYS A 257 -13.86 29.72 -11.85
C LYS A 257 -12.90 30.51 -12.75
N LYS A 258 -11.58 30.32 -12.57
CA LYS A 258 -10.54 30.95 -13.37
C LYS A 258 -10.15 30.15 -14.61
N CYS A 259 -10.56 28.87 -14.70
CA CYS A 259 -10.22 28.01 -15.84
C CYS A 259 -11.00 28.44 -17.09
N ASP A 260 -10.28 28.96 -18.09
CA ASP A 260 -10.84 29.49 -19.34
C ASP A 260 -11.65 28.44 -20.12
N LYS A 261 -11.18 27.18 -20.17
CA LYS A 261 -11.92 26.07 -20.81
C LYS A 261 -13.28 25.84 -20.13
N CYS A 262 -13.33 25.84 -18.80
CA CYS A 262 -14.59 25.71 -18.07
C CYS A 262 -15.51 26.91 -18.26
N GLN A 263 -14.96 28.13 -18.35
CA GLN A 263 -15.79 29.33 -18.58
C GLN A 263 -16.37 29.38 -20.00
N ARG A 264 -15.62 28.91 -21.01
CA ARG A 264 -16.10 28.86 -22.41
C ARG A 264 -17.15 27.76 -22.64
N HIS A 265 -17.09 26.67 -21.88
CA HIS A 265 -17.95 25.50 -22.08
C HIS A 265 -18.97 25.28 -20.96
N ALA A 266 -19.11 26.23 -20.02
CA ALA A 266 -20.16 26.20 -19.01
C ALA A 266 -21.54 26.23 -19.67
N PRO A 267 -22.56 25.53 -19.12
CA PRO A 267 -23.91 25.61 -19.65
C PRO A 267 -24.39 27.07 -19.64
N ILE A 268 -24.73 27.60 -20.82
CA ILE A 268 -25.45 28.87 -20.93
C ILE A 268 -26.75 28.69 -20.14
N PRO A 269 -27.08 29.55 -19.16
CA PRO A 269 -28.37 29.49 -18.48
C PRO A 269 -29.47 29.55 -19.55
N HIS A 270 -30.21 28.45 -19.70
CA HIS A 270 -31.39 28.45 -20.53
C HIS A 270 -32.34 29.53 -20.01
N VAL A 271 -32.67 30.47 -20.90
CA VAL A 271 -33.72 31.48 -20.74
C VAL A 271 -34.98 30.79 -20.18
N PRO A 272 -35.69 31.38 -19.20
CA PRO A 272 -36.86 30.73 -18.62
C PRO A 272 -37.89 30.43 -19.71
N SER A 273 -38.52 29.26 -19.61
CA SER A 273 -39.52 28.76 -20.55
C SER A 273 -40.65 29.77 -20.74
N GLU A 274 -40.82 30.29 -21.96
CA GLU A 274 -42.01 31.08 -22.29
C GLU A 274 -43.27 30.24 -22.09
N THR A 275 -44.30 30.87 -21.53
CA THR A 275 -45.57 30.21 -21.19
C THR A 275 -46.32 29.85 -22.47
N LEU A 276 -46.51 28.57 -22.73
CA LEU A 276 -47.27 28.09 -23.88
C LEU A 276 -48.76 28.43 -23.71
N ASN A 277 -49.32 29.17 -24.67
CA ASN A 277 -50.75 29.46 -24.73
C ASN A 277 -51.53 28.18 -25.10
N PRO A 278 -52.61 27.83 -24.37
CA PRO A 278 -53.38 26.63 -24.64
C PRO A 278 -54.24 26.82 -25.89
N ILE A 279 -54.19 25.83 -26.80
CA ILE A 279 -55.08 25.75 -27.96
C ILE A 279 -56.35 25.02 -27.52
N THR A 280 -57.48 25.72 -27.49
CA THR A 280 -58.81 25.11 -27.41
C THR A 280 -59.29 24.70 -28.80
N SER A 281 -59.67 23.44 -28.96
CA SER A 281 -60.29 22.92 -30.19
C SER A 281 -61.77 23.35 -30.30
N PRO A 282 -62.32 23.44 -31.54
CA PRO A 282 -63.69 23.90 -31.79
C PRO A 282 -64.77 22.94 -31.31
#